data_AF-A0A1C5ARV4-F1
#
_entry.id   AF-A0A1C5ARV4-F1
#
_cell.length_a   1.000
_cell.length_b   1.000
_cell.length_c   1.000
_cell.angle_alpha   90.00
_cell.angle_beta   90.00
_cell.angle_gamma   90.00
#
_symmetry.space_group_name_H-M   'P 1'
#
loop_
_entity.id
_entity.type
_entity.pdbx_description
1 polymer ?
#
loop_
_entity_poly.entity_id
_entity_poly.type
_entity_poly.pdbx_seq_one_letter_code
_entity_poly.pdbx_strand_id
1 'polypeptide(L)'
;WLSFGSFWSGIKMVALNPATGKRSDTTVRSIAGRNGGAIEAPVIVRHGNYYYLWVSFDRCCQGAASTYRVMVGRSTSITGPYVDRNGVAMTSGGGTQVLAGHGSIHGPGHQAVFTDTDAEVLAYHYYANNGASLLGINLLGYDTAGWPFVY
;
A
#
# COMPACT_ATOMS: atom_id res chain seq x y z
N TRP A 1 1.65 -14.94 6.70
CA TRP A 1 1.72 -14.59 5.27
C TRP A 1 2.83 -13.58 5.06
N LEU A 2 3.43 -13.54 3.87
CA LEU A 2 4.38 -12.50 3.47
C LEU A 2 3.96 -11.93 2.12
N SER A 3 3.66 -10.63 2.07
CA SER A 3 3.51 -9.87 0.83
C SER A 3 4.83 -9.21 0.45
N PHE A 4 5.18 -9.19 -0.82
CA PHE A 4 6.41 -8.61 -1.33
C PHE A 4 6.28 -8.26 -2.81
N GLY A 5 7.18 -7.42 -3.32
CA GLY A 5 7.23 -7.04 -4.73
C GLY A 5 7.47 -5.56 -4.94
N SER A 6 8.08 -5.24 -6.07
CA SER A 6 8.37 -3.89 -6.55
C SER A 6 8.49 -4.02 -8.06
N PHE A 7 7.76 -3.23 -8.87
CA PHE A 7 7.71 -3.26 -10.35
C PHE A 7 7.33 -4.63 -10.97
N TRP A 8 7.93 -5.00 -12.12
CA TRP A 8 7.69 -6.20 -12.94
C TRP A 8 6.19 -6.58 -13.01
N SER A 9 5.85 -7.78 -12.55
CA SER A 9 4.48 -8.30 -12.54
C SER A 9 3.71 -7.97 -11.26
N GLY A 10 4.21 -7.05 -10.45
CA GLY A 10 3.55 -6.50 -9.28
C GLY A 10 3.79 -7.25 -7.97
N ILE A 11 2.80 -7.16 -7.08
CA ILE A 11 2.87 -7.64 -5.70
C ILE A 11 2.46 -9.10 -5.61
N LYS A 12 3.30 -9.87 -4.91
CA LYS A 12 3.13 -11.28 -4.65
C LYS A 12 2.88 -11.54 -3.17
N MET A 13 2.34 -12.72 -2.89
CA MET A 13 2.15 -13.23 -1.54
C MET A 13 2.48 -14.73 -1.46
N VAL A 14 3.16 -15.11 -0.38
CA VAL A 14 3.43 -16.51 -0.02
C VAL A 14 2.92 -16.83 1.38
N ALA A 15 2.50 -18.07 1.58
CA ALA A 15 2.16 -18.57 2.90
C ALA A 15 3.45 -18.88 3.68
N LEU A 16 3.45 -18.56 4.97
CA LEU A 16 4.57 -18.83 5.87
C LEU A 16 4.14 -19.81 6.95
N ASN A 17 5.04 -20.70 7.33
CA ASN A 17 4.89 -21.53 8.52
C ASN A 17 5.17 -20.65 9.76
N PRO A 18 4.22 -20.51 10.69
CA PRO A 18 4.37 -19.61 11.83
C PRO A 18 5.46 -20.04 12.82
N ALA A 19 5.84 -21.32 12.87
CA ALA A 19 6.89 -21.81 13.76
C ALA A 19 8.31 -21.56 13.23
N THR A 20 8.47 -21.41 11.91
CA THR A 20 9.81 -21.30 11.29
C THR A 20 10.05 -20.00 10.52
N GLY A 21 8.99 -19.26 10.20
CA GLY A 21 9.06 -18.09 9.32
C GLY A 21 9.38 -18.43 7.85
N LYS A 22 9.61 -19.71 7.51
CA LYS A 22 9.86 -20.16 6.13
C LYS A 22 8.56 -20.35 5.37
N ARG A 23 8.64 -20.43 4.04
CA ARG A 23 7.49 -20.72 3.19
C ARG A 23 6.84 -22.05 3.59
N SER A 24 5.51 -22.06 3.69
CA SER A 24 4.74 -23.27 3.97
C SER A 24 4.27 -23.98 2.70
N ASP A 25 4.31 -23.31 1.54
CA ASP A 25 3.96 -23.86 0.23
C ASP A 25 4.83 -23.27 -0.90
N THR A 26 4.71 -23.86 -2.10
CA THR A 26 5.38 -23.41 -3.33
C THR A 26 4.57 -22.39 -4.12
N THR A 27 3.30 -22.16 -3.77
CA THR A 27 2.40 -21.24 -4.47
C THR A 27 2.81 -19.78 -4.24
N VAL A 28 3.01 -19.05 -5.34
CA VAL A 28 3.21 -17.59 -5.33
C VAL A 28 1.94 -16.95 -5.87
N ARG A 29 1.23 -16.20 -5.02
CA ARG A 29 -0.07 -15.60 -5.35
C ARG A 29 0.17 -14.17 -5.83
N SER A 30 -0.39 -13.78 -6.98
CA SER A 30 -0.38 -12.36 -7.40
C SER A 30 -1.57 -11.65 -6.76
N ILE A 31 -1.34 -10.57 -6.02
CA ILE A 31 -2.38 -9.87 -5.26
C ILE A 31 -2.59 -8.42 -5.72
N ALA A 32 -1.61 -7.83 -6.41
CA ALA A 32 -1.75 -6.55 -7.11
C ALA A 32 -0.74 -6.44 -8.26
N GLY A 33 -1.00 -5.57 -9.23
CA GLY A 33 -0.12 -5.29 -10.36
C GLY A 33 -0.64 -4.14 -11.20
N ARG A 34 0.23 -3.53 -12.00
CA ARG A 34 -0.11 -2.39 -12.88
C ARG A 34 0.24 -2.65 -14.34
N ASN A 35 0.12 -3.89 -14.79
CA ASN A 35 0.42 -4.28 -16.19
C ASN A 35 1.81 -3.80 -16.64
N GLY A 36 2.84 -3.99 -15.79
CA GLY A 36 4.20 -3.50 -16.02
C GLY A 36 4.49 -2.09 -15.49
N GLY A 37 3.47 -1.35 -15.05
CA GLY A 37 3.63 -0.06 -14.37
C GLY A 37 4.24 -0.17 -12.97
N ALA A 38 4.75 0.95 -12.45
CA ALA A 38 5.45 1.02 -11.18
C ALA A 38 4.51 0.81 -9.98
N ILE A 39 4.76 -0.22 -9.18
CA ILE A 39 4.01 -0.59 -7.98
C ILE A 39 4.95 -1.28 -7.01
N GLU A 40 4.95 -0.93 -5.73
CA GLU A 40 5.82 -1.56 -4.72
C GLU A 40 5.33 -1.36 -3.28
N ALA A 41 6.17 -1.75 -2.31
CA ALA A 41 6.00 -1.52 -0.87
C ALA A 41 4.63 -1.98 -0.32
N PRO A 42 4.31 -3.27 -0.44
CA PRO A 42 3.03 -3.79 0.02
C PRO A 42 2.96 -3.88 1.54
N VAL A 43 1.88 -3.35 2.12
CA VAL A 43 1.52 -3.54 3.53
C VAL A 43 0.07 -3.99 3.59
N ILE A 44 -0.22 -4.99 4.42
CA ILE A 44 -1.57 -5.50 4.61
C ILE A 44 -1.96 -5.37 6.07
N VAL A 45 -3.04 -4.63 6.32
CA VAL A 45 -3.65 -4.46 7.63
C VAL A 45 -5.10 -4.90 7.61
N ARG A 46 -5.59 -5.40 8.74
CA ARG A 46 -7.00 -5.75 8.88
C ARG A 46 -7.71 -4.63 9.62
N HIS A 47 -8.78 -4.10 9.02
CA HIS A 47 -9.68 -3.14 9.65
C HIS A 47 -11.12 -3.64 9.48
N GLY A 48 -11.79 -3.89 10.60
CA GLY A 48 -13.09 -4.53 10.64
C GLY A 48 -13.12 -5.86 9.87
N ASN A 49 -14.01 -5.95 8.88
CA ASN A 49 -14.23 -7.16 8.07
C ASN A 49 -13.32 -7.28 6.84
N TYR A 50 -12.42 -6.32 6.62
CA TYR A 50 -11.59 -6.27 5.42
C TYR A 50 -10.09 -6.31 5.76
N TYR A 51 -9.33 -6.92 4.85
CA TYR A 51 -7.91 -6.73 4.68
C TYR A 51 -7.69 -5.61 3.66
N TYR A 52 -6.91 -4.60 4.03
CA TYR A 52 -6.51 -3.50 3.15
C TYR A 52 -5.09 -3.75 2.67
N LEU A 53 -4.91 -3.89 1.35
CA LEU A 53 -3.61 -3.94 0.70
C LEU A 53 -3.22 -2.53 0.29
N TRP A 54 -2.25 -1.97 1.01
CA TRP A 54 -1.61 -0.71 0.72
C TRP A 54 -0.39 -0.94 -0.16
N VAL A 55 -0.21 -0.11 -1.16
CA VAL A 55 0.92 -0.15 -2.09
C VAL A 55 1.30 1.27 -2.48
N SER A 56 2.52 1.46 -2.94
CA SER A 56 2.93 2.71 -3.56
C SER A 56 2.97 2.57 -5.07
N PHE A 57 2.35 3.49 -5.78
CA PHE A 57 2.40 3.59 -7.23
C PHE A 57 3.42 4.63 -7.67
N ASP A 58 3.86 4.49 -8.93
CA ASP A 58 4.68 5.47 -9.64
C ASP A 58 6.11 5.56 -9.05
N ARG A 59 6.84 6.67 -9.22
CA ARG A 59 8.30 6.69 -9.00
C ARG A 59 8.70 7.43 -7.72
N CYS A 60 9.40 6.72 -6.83
CA CYS A 60 10.18 7.31 -5.75
C CYS A 60 11.51 7.85 -6.26
N CYS A 61 12.29 8.39 -5.33
CA CYS A 61 13.74 8.45 -5.43
C CYS A 61 14.27 9.44 -6.48
N GLN A 62 13.43 10.41 -6.85
CA GLN A 62 13.74 11.50 -7.78
C GLN A 62 13.68 12.87 -7.07
N GLY A 63 13.83 12.89 -5.74
CA GLY A 63 13.70 14.09 -4.92
C GLY A 63 12.34 14.76 -5.12
N ALA A 64 12.32 16.08 -5.29
CA ALA A 64 11.09 16.84 -5.55
C ALA A 64 10.38 16.48 -6.86
N ALA A 65 11.02 15.77 -7.79
CA ALA A 65 10.39 15.28 -9.02
C ALA A 65 9.68 13.92 -8.86
N SER A 66 9.69 13.33 -7.65
CA SER A 66 9.06 12.03 -7.40
C SER A 66 7.54 12.10 -7.54
N THR A 67 6.97 11.15 -8.29
CA THR A 67 5.53 11.04 -8.54
C THR A 67 4.84 9.97 -7.69
N TYR A 68 5.59 9.42 -6.73
CA TYR A 68 5.14 8.39 -5.81
C TYR A 68 3.83 8.76 -5.11
N ARG A 69 2.95 7.78 -4.91
CA ARG A 69 1.67 7.99 -4.23
C ARG A 69 1.16 6.71 -3.59
N VAL A 70 0.45 6.87 -2.49
CA VAL A 70 -0.13 5.79 -1.69
C VAL A 70 -1.50 5.41 -2.24
N MET A 71 -1.65 4.12 -2.51
CA MET A 71 -2.87 3.51 -3.06
C MET A 71 -3.32 2.35 -2.16
N VAL A 72 -4.62 2.09 -2.15
CA VAL A 72 -5.21 1.00 -1.35
C VAL A 72 -6.30 0.27 -2.12
N GLY A 73 -6.39 -1.04 -1.90
CA GLY A 73 -7.57 -1.83 -2.20
C GLY A 73 -7.90 -2.74 -1.02
N ARG A 74 -9.08 -3.37 -1.02
CA ARG A 74 -9.51 -4.22 0.08
C ARG A 74 -10.10 -5.55 -0.37
N SER A 75 -10.06 -6.55 0.51
CA SER A 75 -10.67 -7.86 0.33
C SER A 75 -11.18 -8.40 1.65
N THR A 76 -12.21 -9.24 1.65
CA THR A 76 -12.63 -10.00 2.84
C THR A 76 -11.74 -11.24 3.07
N SER A 77 -10.88 -11.60 2.11
CA SER A 77 -9.91 -12.68 2.21
C SER A 77 -8.48 -12.15 2.14
N ILE A 78 -7.59 -12.66 3.00
CA ILE A 78 -6.17 -12.25 3.03
C ILE A 78 -5.46 -12.52 1.70
N THR A 79 -5.89 -13.53 0.94
CA THR A 79 -5.31 -13.86 -0.37
C THR A 79 -5.95 -13.10 -1.53
N GLY A 80 -6.90 -12.20 -1.26
CA GLY A 80 -7.66 -11.47 -2.27
C GLY A 80 -8.86 -12.26 -2.82
N PRO A 81 -9.46 -11.79 -3.93
CA PRO A 81 -9.01 -10.64 -4.72
C PRO A 81 -9.16 -9.32 -3.97
N TYR A 82 -8.15 -8.45 -4.08
CA TYR A 82 -8.22 -7.07 -3.61
C TYR A 82 -8.80 -6.20 -4.72
N VAL A 83 -9.79 -5.38 -4.40
CA VAL A 83 -10.42 -4.44 -5.33
C VAL A 83 -10.35 -3.02 -4.77
N ASP A 84 -10.38 -2.02 -5.64
CA ASP A 84 -10.49 -0.62 -5.25
C ASP A 84 -11.94 -0.17 -5.01
N ARG A 85 -12.14 1.13 -4.73
CA ARG A 85 -13.45 1.74 -4.45
C ARG A 85 -14.44 1.53 -5.59
N ASN A 86 -13.96 1.46 -6.83
CA ASN A 86 -14.78 1.28 -8.01
C ASN A 86 -14.92 -0.20 -8.42
N GLY A 87 -14.42 -1.13 -7.59
CA GLY A 87 -14.48 -2.56 -7.85
C GLY A 87 -13.43 -3.07 -8.84
N VAL A 88 -12.45 -2.26 -9.23
CA VAL A 88 -11.39 -2.69 -10.14
C VAL A 88 -10.39 -3.54 -9.36
N ALA A 89 -10.11 -4.74 -9.87
CA ALA A 89 -9.12 -5.63 -9.25
C ALA A 89 -7.74 -4.97 -9.22
N MET A 90 -7.06 -5.04 -8.07
CA MET A 90 -5.69 -4.53 -7.95
C MET A 90 -4.71 -5.32 -8.82
N THR A 91 -5.01 -6.56 -9.19
CA THR A 91 -4.23 -7.33 -10.18
C THR A 91 -4.37 -6.81 -11.61
N SER A 92 -5.34 -5.94 -11.86
CA SER A 92 -5.64 -5.30 -13.16
C SER A 92 -5.35 -3.79 -13.15
N GLY A 93 -4.59 -3.30 -12.15
CA GLY A 93 -4.23 -1.88 -12.03
C GLY A 93 -5.15 -1.04 -11.15
N GLY A 94 -6.15 -1.65 -10.48
CA GLY A 94 -7.01 -0.97 -9.52
C GLY A 94 -6.24 -0.43 -8.31
N GLY A 95 -6.76 0.65 -7.73
CA GLY A 95 -6.26 1.24 -6.50
C GLY A 95 -6.98 2.56 -6.18
N THR A 96 -7.48 2.68 -4.95
CA THR A 96 -8.01 3.93 -4.42
C THR A 96 -6.85 4.78 -3.93
N GLN A 97 -6.66 5.99 -4.46
CA GLN A 97 -5.62 6.89 -3.99
C GLN A 97 -5.97 7.43 -2.60
N VAL A 98 -5.02 7.36 -1.66
CA VAL A 98 -5.18 7.89 -0.30
C VAL A 98 -4.32 9.14 -0.10
N LEU A 99 -3.08 9.13 -0.61
CA LEU A 99 -2.15 10.25 -0.46
C LEU A 99 -1.29 10.38 -1.72
N ALA A 100 -1.18 11.61 -2.23
CA ALA A 100 -0.31 11.97 -3.33
C ALA A 100 0.44 13.26 -3.00
N GLY A 101 1.40 13.62 -3.84
CA GLY A 101 2.16 14.86 -3.67
C GLY A 101 1.25 16.10 -3.64
N HIS A 102 1.54 17.04 -2.75
CA HIS A 102 0.82 18.30 -2.58
C HIS A 102 1.70 19.32 -1.84
N GLY A 103 1.64 20.58 -2.25
CA GLY A 103 2.46 21.64 -1.65
C GLY A 103 3.96 21.29 -1.69
N SER A 104 4.59 21.21 -0.51
CA SER A 104 6.01 20.85 -0.35
C SER A 104 6.25 19.36 -0.09
N ILE A 105 5.22 18.52 -0.16
CA ILE A 105 5.28 17.07 0.01
C ILE A 105 5.30 16.45 -1.39
N HIS A 106 6.46 15.96 -1.83
CA HIS A 106 6.60 15.29 -3.13
C HIS A 106 6.73 13.79 -2.93
N GLY A 107 6.06 13.00 -3.78
CA GLY A 107 6.21 11.55 -3.77
C GLY A 107 6.04 10.83 -2.42
N PRO A 108 4.95 11.02 -1.66
CA PRO A 108 4.73 10.26 -0.43
C PRO A 108 4.50 8.77 -0.72
N GLY A 109 5.16 7.88 0.02
CA GLY A 109 4.94 6.43 -0.09
C GLY A 109 5.88 5.57 0.74
N HIS A 110 5.99 4.30 0.36
CA HIS A 110 6.58 3.22 1.14
C HIS A 110 6.06 3.24 2.58
N GLN A 111 4.73 3.28 2.67
CA GLN A 111 4.01 3.47 3.92
C GLN A 111 3.97 2.19 4.77
N ALA A 112 3.97 2.37 6.08
CA ALA A 112 3.47 1.43 7.06
C ALA A 112 2.11 1.91 7.58
N VAL A 113 1.25 0.96 7.94
CA VAL A 113 -0.01 1.23 8.64
C VAL A 113 -0.05 0.38 9.89
N PHE A 114 -0.39 1.00 11.02
CA PHE A 114 -0.51 0.31 12.30
C PHE A 114 -1.55 1.02 13.17
N THR A 115 -2.06 0.30 14.17
CA THR A 115 -3.01 0.86 15.14
C THR A 115 -2.24 1.35 16.36
N ASP A 116 -2.46 2.61 16.74
CA ASP A 116 -2.07 3.18 18.03
C ASP A 116 -3.28 3.19 18.99
N THR A 117 -3.10 3.70 20.21
CA THR A 117 -4.12 3.66 21.28
C THR A 117 -5.44 4.36 20.93
N ASP A 118 -5.41 5.34 20.03
CA ASP A 118 -6.54 6.22 19.70
C ASP A 118 -6.93 6.22 18.21
N ALA A 119 -6.04 5.78 17.31
CA ALA A 119 -6.29 5.79 15.87
C ALA A 119 -5.40 4.80 15.08
N GLU A 120 -5.76 4.54 13.83
CA GLU A 120 -4.82 3.97 12.87
C GLU A 120 -3.91 5.07 12.31
N VAL A 121 -2.63 4.74 12.18
CA VAL A 121 -1.56 5.67 11.78
C VAL A 121 -1.00 5.24 10.44
N LEU A 122 -0.86 6.20 9.53
CA LEU A 122 -0.11 6.07 8.28
C LEU A 122 1.26 6.74 8.46
N ALA A 123 2.32 5.94 8.55
CA ALA A 123 3.70 6.42 8.57
C ALA A 123 4.35 6.19 7.21
N TYR A 124 4.96 7.21 6.62
CA TYR A 124 5.52 7.14 5.27
C TYR A 124 6.72 8.08 5.13
N HIS A 125 7.49 7.94 4.05
CA HIS A 125 8.45 8.98 3.68
C HIS A 125 7.91 9.82 2.52
N TYR A 126 8.36 11.07 2.45
CA TYR A 126 8.13 11.97 1.32
C TYR A 126 9.40 12.75 1.02
N TYR A 127 9.46 13.39 -0.15
CA TYR A 127 10.56 14.27 -0.54
C TYR A 127 10.17 15.75 -0.36
N ALA A 128 10.98 16.52 0.37
CA ALA A 128 10.81 17.96 0.49
C ALA A 128 11.24 18.70 -0.80
N ASN A 129 11.01 20.02 -0.87
CA ASN A 129 11.38 20.84 -2.04
C ASN A 129 12.86 20.75 -2.41
N ASN A 130 13.76 20.54 -1.44
CA ASN A 130 15.18 20.34 -1.67
C ASN A 130 15.55 18.87 -2.00
N GLY A 131 14.57 17.99 -2.15
CA GLY A 131 14.73 16.57 -2.45
C GLY A 131 15.07 15.68 -1.25
N ALA A 132 15.20 16.22 -0.04
CA ALA A 132 15.47 15.42 1.15
C ALA A 132 14.28 14.50 1.48
N SER A 133 14.55 13.24 1.79
CA SER A 133 13.53 12.29 2.26
C SER A 133 13.26 12.51 3.74
N LEU A 134 12.02 12.82 4.11
CA LEU A 134 11.57 13.12 5.47
C LEU A 134 10.41 12.22 5.86
N LEU A 135 10.20 12.04 7.17
CA LEU A 135 9.10 11.28 7.74
C LEU A 135 7.80 12.10 7.69
N GLY A 136 6.74 11.49 7.18
CA GLY A 136 5.36 11.95 7.32
C GLY A 136 4.56 10.98 8.18
N ILE A 137 3.67 11.53 9.01
CA ILE A 137 2.75 10.77 9.86
C ILE A 137 1.39 11.44 9.76
N ASN A 138 0.37 10.67 9.41
CA ASN A 138 -1.02 11.08 9.47
C ASN A 138 -1.85 10.05 10.24
N LEU A 139 -2.94 10.52 10.82
CA LEU A 139 -3.98 9.62 11.28
C LEU A 139 -4.88 9.24 10.11
N LEU A 140 -5.44 8.03 10.18
CA LEU A 140 -6.38 7.50 9.20
C LEU A 140 -7.80 7.60 9.75
N GLY A 141 -8.68 8.19 8.95
CA GLY A 141 -10.12 8.07 9.08
C GLY A 141 -10.67 7.08 8.05
N TYR A 142 -11.88 6.58 8.29
CA TYR A 142 -12.60 5.71 7.36
C TYR A 142 -13.96 6.33 7.06
N ASP A 143 -14.29 6.46 5.77
CA ASP A 143 -15.61 6.94 5.39
C ASP A 143 -16.72 5.92 5.68
N THR A 144 -17.98 6.31 5.44
CA THR A 144 -19.14 5.44 5.69
C THR A 144 -19.15 4.17 4.82
N ALA A 145 -18.40 4.15 3.71
CA ALA A 145 -18.22 2.97 2.87
C ALA A 145 -17.00 2.12 3.32
N GLY A 146 -16.30 2.53 4.38
CA GLY A 146 -15.13 1.90 4.95
C GLY A 146 -13.87 2.11 4.12
N TRP A 147 -13.72 3.21 3.38
CA TRP A 147 -12.49 3.52 2.67
C TRP A 147 -11.64 4.52 3.46
N PRO A 148 -10.32 4.28 3.57
CA PRO A 148 -9.46 5.12 4.37
C PRO A 148 -9.17 6.46 3.67
N PHE A 149 -8.96 7.50 4.47
CA PHE A 149 -8.46 8.80 4.08
C PHE A 149 -7.53 9.35 5.18
N VAL A 150 -6.58 10.22 4.81
CA VAL A 150 -5.73 10.93 5.78
C VAL A 150 -6.42 12.20 6.26
N TYR A 151 -6.20 12.57 7.53
CA TYR A 151 -6.56 13.88 8.07
C TYR A 151 -5.42 14.47 8.92
#